data_AF-A0A537YQM7-F1
#
_entry.id   AF-A0A537YQM7-F1
#
_cell.length_a   1.000
_cell.length_b   1.000
_cell.length_c   1.000
_cell.angle_alpha   90.00
_cell.angle_beta   90.00
_cell.angle_gamma   90.00
#
_symmetry.space_group_name_H-M   'P 1'
#
loop_
_entity.id
_entity.type
_entity.pdbx_description
1 polymer ?
#
loop_
_entity_poly.entity_id
_entity_poly.type
_entity_poly.pdbx_seq_one_letter_code
_entity_poly.pdbx_strand_id
1 'polypeptide(L)'
;MPGPTTFVVPIEIERVNKGRYGFKTVAKIPRIAGGSGIPLYAQITVNRKWQYKGKTLSFANAGCPDGRLQAKIEVSFKDNTFLQGSVFKPCKGR
;
A
#
# COMPACT_ATOMS: atom_id res chain seq x y z
N MET A 1 15.99 -28.69 -3.77
CA MET A 1 15.92 -27.48 -2.93
C MET A 1 14.67 -26.70 -3.29
N PRO A 2 13.91 -26.14 -2.34
CA PRO A 2 12.81 -25.25 -2.68
C PRO A 2 13.40 -23.96 -3.27
N GLY A 3 13.05 -23.65 -4.52
CA GLY A 3 13.49 -22.43 -5.19
C GLY A 3 12.76 -21.18 -4.67
N PRO A 4 13.28 -19.98 -4.96
CA PRO A 4 12.60 -18.73 -4.65
C PRO A 4 11.22 -18.71 -5.32
N THR A 5 10.17 -18.48 -4.54
CA THR A 5 8.78 -18.40 -5.03
C THR A 5 8.34 -16.94 -5.07
N THR A 6 7.93 -16.47 -6.24
CA THR A 6 7.38 -15.13 -6.42
C THR A 6 5.86 -15.20 -6.46
N PHE A 7 5.19 -14.37 -5.67
CA PHE A 7 3.74 -14.28 -5.62
C PHE A 7 3.29 -12.88 -6.04
N VAL A 8 2.34 -12.83 -6.99
CA VAL A 8 1.64 -11.61 -7.33
C VAL A 8 0.29 -11.65 -6.64
N VAL A 9 0.07 -10.75 -5.69
CA VAL A 9 -1.22 -10.63 -4.98
C VAL A 9 -1.94 -9.41 -5.55
N PRO A 10 -3.02 -9.58 -6.34
CA PRO A 10 -3.82 -8.45 -6.75
C PRO A 10 -4.48 -7.82 -5.52
N ILE A 11 -4.34 -6.51 -5.38
CA ILE A 11 -4.93 -5.74 -4.28
C ILE A 11 -5.88 -4.71 -4.83
N GLU A 12 -7.05 -4.62 -4.22
CA GLU A 12 -8.04 -3.61 -4.56
C GLU A 12 -7.80 -2.34 -3.73
N ILE A 13 -7.95 -1.19 -4.39
CA ILE A 13 -7.87 0.12 -3.76
C ILE A 13 -9.30 0.60 -3.54
N GLU A 14 -9.72 0.57 -2.27
CA GLU A 14 -11.03 1.04 -1.84
C GLU A 14 -10.96 2.52 -1.48
N ARG A 15 -11.98 3.29 -1.88
CA ARG A 15 -12.16 4.66 -1.39
C ARG A 15 -12.89 4.59 -0.05
N VAL A 16 -12.29 5.16 0.99
CA VAL A 16 -12.86 5.15 2.35
C VAL A 16 -13.01 6.57 2.85
N ASN A 17 -14.00 6.79 3.71
CA ASN A 17 -14.16 8.05 4.43
C ASN A 17 -13.69 7.87 5.88
N LYS A 18 -12.38 7.71 6.08
CA LYS A 18 -11.76 7.51 7.41
C LYS A 18 -10.91 8.72 7.79
N GLY A 19 -11.56 9.86 7.95
CA GLY A 19 -10.90 11.12 8.30
C GLY A 19 -9.91 11.54 7.21
N ARG A 20 -8.62 11.63 7.56
CA ARG A 20 -7.56 12.01 6.61
C ARG A 20 -7.29 10.95 5.54
N TYR A 21 -7.65 9.70 5.78
CA TYR A 21 -7.39 8.61 4.84
C TYR A 21 -8.56 8.46 3.88
N GLY A 22 -8.33 8.85 2.62
CA GLY A 22 -9.31 8.70 1.53
C GLY A 22 -9.25 7.36 0.80
N PHE A 23 -8.19 6.58 0.99
CA PHE A 23 -7.96 5.30 0.32
C PHE A 23 -7.47 4.24 1.31
N LYS A 24 -7.91 3.00 1.09
CA LYS A 24 -7.50 1.82 1.86
C LYS A 24 -7.22 0.68 0.90
N THR A 25 -6.15 -0.06 1.16
CA THR A 25 -5.86 -1.33 0.51
C THR A 25 -5.67 -2.38 1.59
N VAL A 26 -6.18 -3.59 1.35
CA VAL A 26 -5.95 -4.74 2.23
C VAL A 26 -5.40 -5.87 1.38
N ALA A 27 -4.18 -6.29 1.71
CA ALA A 27 -3.52 -7.40 1.05
C ALA A 27 -3.51 -8.61 1.98
N LYS A 28 -3.96 -9.78 1.48
CA LYS A 28 -3.84 -11.04 2.19
C LYS A 28 -2.73 -11.85 1.55
N ILE A 29 -1.57 -11.92 2.21
CA ILE A 29 -0.44 -12.68 1.70
C ILE A 29 -0.72 -14.17 1.94
N PRO A 30 -0.73 -15.01 0.88
CA PRO A 30 -0.95 -16.45 1.04
C PRO A 30 0.23 -17.10 1.78
N ARG A 31 0.04 -18.34 2.26
CA ARG A 31 1.16 -19.10 2.86
C ARG A 31 2.24 -19.32 1.79
N ILE A 32 3.45 -18.86 2.08
CA ILE A 32 4.64 -19.03 1.23
C ILE A 32 5.40 -20.28 1.68
N ALA A 33 5.90 -21.08 0.73
CA ALA A 33 6.73 -22.26 0.98
C ALA A 33 6.15 -23.22 2.06
N GLY A 34 4.86 -23.53 1.97
CA GLY A 34 4.19 -24.45 2.92
C GLY A 34 4.08 -23.93 4.37
N GLY A 35 4.49 -22.68 4.64
CA GLY A 35 4.55 -22.10 5.98
C GLY A 35 5.95 -21.99 6.57
N SER A 36 6.99 -22.47 5.87
CA SER A 36 8.39 -22.44 6.35
C SER A 36 9.21 -21.29 5.74
N GLY A 37 8.63 -20.49 4.85
CA GLY A 37 9.31 -19.38 4.19
C GLY A 37 9.10 -18.05 4.91
N ILE A 38 10.14 -17.23 4.95
CA ILE A 38 10.10 -15.85 5.47
C ILE A 38 10.18 -14.88 4.28
N PRO A 39 9.30 -13.87 4.17
CA PRO A 39 9.40 -12.87 3.10
C PRO A 39 10.69 -12.05 3.26
N LEU A 40 11.57 -12.13 2.26
CA LEU A 40 12.83 -11.36 2.24
C LEU A 40 12.66 -9.94 1.70
N TYR A 41 11.67 -9.75 0.82
CA TYR A 41 11.46 -8.50 0.10
C TYR A 41 9.99 -8.35 -0.30
N ALA A 42 9.50 -7.11 -0.31
CA ALA A 42 8.19 -6.76 -0.81
C ALA A 42 8.28 -5.51 -1.69
N GLN A 43 7.64 -5.56 -2.86
CA GLN A 43 7.50 -4.41 -3.75
C GLN A 43 6.03 -4.15 -4.01
N ILE A 44 5.61 -2.91 -3.83
CA ILE A 44 4.25 -2.46 -4.09
C ILE A 44 4.29 -1.49 -5.27
N THR A 45 3.45 -1.72 -6.27
CA THR A 45 3.37 -0.86 -7.46
C THR A 45 1.94 -0.36 -7.65
N VAL A 46 1.76 0.96 -7.64
CA VAL A 46 0.46 1.60 -7.87
C VAL A 46 0.36 2.00 -9.35
N ASN A 47 -0.28 1.16 -10.15
CA ASN A 47 -0.35 1.36 -11.61
C ASN A 47 -1.44 2.35 -12.05
N ARG A 48 -2.46 2.61 -11.22
CA ARG A 48 -3.57 3.48 -11.60
C ARG A 48 -3.10 4.93 -11.71
N LYS A 49 -3.04 5.41 -12.94
CA LYS A 49 -2.78 6.80 -13.31
C LYS A 49 -3.96 7.32 -14.11
N TRP A 50 -4.33 8.58 -13.90
CA TRP A 50 -5.38 9.23 -14.68
C TRP A 50 -4.99 10.67 -14.98
N GLN A 51 -5.50 11.22 -16.07
CA GLN A 51 -5.29 12.62 -16.40
C GLN A 51 -6.33 13.48 -15.68
N TYR A 52 -5.89 14.54 -15.03
CA TYR A 52 -6.75 15.56 -14.44
C TYR A 52 -6.15 16.94 -14.65
N LYS A 53 -6.88 17.83 -15.32
CA LYS A 53 -6.46 19.21 -15.63
C LYS A 53 -5.04 19.27 -16.25
N GLY A 54 -4.77 18.44 -17.25
CA GLY A 54 -3.48 18.39 -17.97
C GLY A 54 -2.33 17.74 -17.19
N LYS A 55 -2.58 17.14 -16.01
CA LYS A 55 -1.56 16.45 -15.21
C LYS A 55 -1.88 14.98 -15.06
N THR A 56 -0.87 14.12 -15.17
CA THR A 56 -0.97 12.69 -14.84
C THR A 56 -0.94 12.51 -13.33
N LEU A 57 -2.08 12.19 -12.74
CA LEU A 57 -2.23 11.90 -11.31
C LEU A 57 -2.24 10.39 -11.08
N SER A 58 -1.91 9.99 -9.86
CA SER A 58 -2.06 8.62 -9.34
C SER A 58 -2.60 8.72 -7.91
N PHE A 59 -2.99 7.61 -7.29
CA PHE A 59 -3.44 7.64 -5.89
C PHE A 59 -2.43 8.24 -4.91
N ALA A 60 -1.13 8.17 -5.23
CA ALA A 60 -0.07 8.79 -4.45
C ALA A 60 0.05 10.31 -4.65
N ASN A 61 -0.45 10.86 -5.77
CA ASN A 61 -0.29 12.28 -6.15
C ASN A 61 -1.63 13.01 -6.33
N ALA A 62 -2.77 12.34 -6.11
CA ALA A 62 -4.08 12.80 -6.55
C ALA A 62 -4.71 13.91 -5.71
N GLY A 63 -4.36 14.01 -4.43
CA GLY A 63 -4.99 14.98 -3.54
C GLY A 63 -4.23 15.15 -2.23
N CYS A 64 -4.02 16.40 -1.86
CA CYS A 64 -3.40 16.82 -0.60
C CYS A 64 -4.24 17.95 0.01
N PRO A 65 -5.50 17.67 0.41
CA PRO A 65 -6.41 18.71 0.88
C PRO A 65 -5.85 19.48 2.08
N ASP A 66 -5.15 18.79 2.99
CA ASP A 66 -4.64 19.38 4.23
C ASP A 66 -3.13 19.67 4.21
N GLY A 67 -2.51 19.78 3.03
CA GLY A 67 -1.08 20.09 2.90
C GLY A 67 -0.09 19.01 3.38
N ARG A 68 -0.57 17.83 3.81
CA ARG A 68 0.28 16.69 4.16
C ARG A 68 -0.27 15.38 3.59
N LEU A 69 0.62 14.65 2.93
CA LEU A 69 0.41 13.30 2.46
C LEU A 69 0.82 12.36 3.57
N GLN A 70 -0.11 11.52 3.98
CA GLN A 70 0.11 10.53 5.02
C GLN A 70 -0.25 9.15 4.46
N ALA A 71 0.71 8.23 4.53
CA ALA A 71 0.48 6.82 4.25
C ALA A 71 0.70 6.04 5.54
N LYS A 72 -0.26 5.19 5.92
CA LYS A 72 -0.16 4.29 7.07
C LYS A 72 -0.19 2.86 6.54
N ILE A 73 0.72 2.03 7.05
CA ILE A 73 0.76 0.59 6.78
C ILE A 73 0.64 -0.12 8.13
N GLU A 74 -0.23 -1.13 8.17
CA GLU A 74 -0.41 -2.04 9.30
C GLU A 74 -0.30 -3.45 8.76
N VAL A 75 0.61 -4.25 9.32
CA VAL A 75 0.89 -5.62 8.90
C VAL A 75 0.75 -6.52 10.11
N SER A 76 -0.15 -7.49 10.01
CA SER A 76 -0.36 -8.52 11.03
C SER A 76 0.09 -9.87 10.48
N PHE A 77 0.97 -10.54 11.21
CA PHE A 77 1.44 -11.88 10.87
C PHE A 77 0.70 -12.93 11.72
N LYS A 78 0.73 -14.20 11.29
CA LYS A 78 0.02 -15.30 11.98
C LYS A 78 0.61 -15.65 13.33
N ASP A 79 1.89 -15.33 13.56
CA ASP A 79 2.62 -15.43 14.81
C ASP A 79 2.31 -14.28 15.78
N ASN A 80 1.24 -13.52 15.54
CA ASN A 80 0.83 -12.32 16.29
C ASN A 80 1.82 -11.15 16.23
N THR A 81 2.87 -11.22 15.41
CA THR A 81 3.72 -10.07 15.11
C THR A 81 2.88 -8.99 14.44
N PHE A 82 2.98 -7.76 14.94
CA PHE A 82 2.34 -6.58 14.39
C PHE A 82 3.40 -5.54 14.03
N LEU A 83 3.41 -5.12 12.77
CA LEU A 83 4.26 -4.04 12.29
C LEU A 83 3.39 -2.88 11.86
N GLN A 84 3.76 -1.68 12.29
CA GLN A 84 3.11 -0.45 11.87
C GLN A 84 4.15 0.52 11.32
N GLY A 85 3.86 1.05 10.13
CA GLY A 85 4.66 2.06 9.46
C GLY A 85 3.81 3.28 9.13
N SER A 86 4.40 4.47 9.19
CA SER A 86 3.75 5.69 8.74
C SER A 86 4.75 6.58 8.03
N VAL A 87 4.38 7.03 6.83
CA VAL A 87 5.18 7.95 6.02
C VAL A 87 4.41 9.25 5.88
N PHE A 88 5.10 10.34 6.17
CA PHE A 88 4.58 11.69 6.10
C PHE A 88 5.40 12.47 5.09
N LYS A 89 4.72 13.13 4.15
CA LYS A 89 5.38 14.03 3.22
C LYS A 89 4.58 15.33 3.12
N PRO A 90 5.22 16.50 3.26
CA PRO A 90 4.55 17.75 2.94
C PRO A 90 4.16 17.71 1.46
N CYS A 91 2.96 18.15 1.14
CA CYS A 91 2.51 18.32 -0.23
C CYS A 91 1.79 19.64 -0.38
N LYS A 92 1.91 20.23 -1.57
CA LYS A 92 1.22 21.48 -1.86
C LYS A 92 -0.23 21.14 -2.16
N GLY A 93 -1.10 21.41 -1.20
CA GLY A 93 -2.54 21.50 -1.43
C GLY A 93 -2.79 22.56 -2.50
N ARG A 94 -3.79 22.31 -3.34
CA ARG A 94 -4.18 23.25 -4.38
C ARG A 94 -4.89 24.44 -3.76
#